data_AF-A0A964W565-F1
#
_entry.id   AF-A0A964W565-F1
#
_cell.length_a   1.000
_cell.length_b   1.000
_cell.length_c   1.000
_cell.angle_alpha   90.00
_cell.angle_beta   90.00
_cell.angle_gamma   90.00
#
_symmetry.space_group_name_H-M   'P 1'
#
loop_
_entity.id
_entity.type
_entity.pdbx_description
1 polymer ?
#
loop_
_entity_poly.entity_id
_entity_poly.type
_entity_poly.pdbx_seq_one_letter_code
_entity_poly.pdbx_strand_id
1 'polypeptide(L)'
;MGDNIIKPATFRLNEDDINRFKEFASQNNLNQQEAFTSLLNTLELSNAKSSLGDRAKSIEVFQTTVNSLVKFYINSLEENTTAEERIREELNDQIDKKDNTISALYEQVQDLKNERDSLKNQITELEDKNKLLSDKNDKLEAEIIDKSKAIEIANRNNNNLQDQVAEYKEYKNINIELEKSLESIKKDNNLLISDKTSLGNVVTKLQGEIDNKDNMINFYKDQVLKLEQVEKDSKAEIKNLQDKYAGEIYKLKEDHKVEIENSLKALEERLMDKSNLELQKKDLEIQKLLNEIDSLKGQIIVKK
;
A
#
# COMPACT_ATOMS: atom_id res chain seq x y z
N MET A 1 -43.64 172.57 -24.95
CA MET A 1 -45.07 172.79 -25.20
C MET A 1 -45.47 171.92 -26.38
N GLY A 2 -46.50 171.08 -26.36
CA GLY A 2 -47.66 171.10 -25.47
C GLY A 2 -47.89 169.81 -24.68
N ASP A 3 -48.58 170.00 -23.56
CA ASP A 3 -49.10 169.02 -22.65
C ASP A 3 -49.99 167.99 -23.36
N ASN A 4 -49.69 166.70 -23.21
CA ASN A 4 -50.70 165.66 -23.32
C ASN A 4 -51.07 165.21 -21.90
N ILE A 5 -51.81 166.09 -21.21
CA ILE A 5 -52.58 165.70 -20.02
C ILE A 5 -53.62 164.69 -20.51
N ILE A 6 -53.36 163.40 -20.24
CA ILE A 6 -54.33 162.34 -20.48
C ILE A 6 -55.49 162.57 -19.51
N LYS A 7 -56.56 163.19 -20.01
CA LYS A 7 -57.83 163.28 -19.29
C LYS A 7 -58.41 161.86 -19.19
N PRO A 8 -58.86 161.39 -18.03
CA PRO A 8 -59.59 160.13 -17.94
C PRO A 8 -60.84 160.21 -18.83
N ALA A 9 -60.89 159.36 -19.85
CA ALA A 9 -62.05 159.21 -20.70
C ALA A 9 -63.01 158.22 -20.03
N THR A 10 -64.13 158.71 -19.51
CA THR A 10 -65.15 157.87 -18.87
C THR A 10 -66.11 157.38 -19.94
N PHE A 11 -66.03 156.09 -20.29
CA PHE A 11 -67.06 155.45 -21.10
C PHE A 11 -68.30 155.20 -20.24
N ARG A 12 -69.47 155.63 -20.71
CA ARG A 12 -70.75 155.26 -20.10
C ARG A 12 -71.15 153.88 -20.63
N LEU A 13 -70.92 152.86 -19.83
CA LEU A 13 -71.42 151.51 -20.04
C LEU A 13 -72.59 151.27 -19.07
N ASN A 14 -73.56 150.46 -19.46
CA ASN A 14 -74.60 150.01 -18.53
C ASN A 14 -74.01 149.00 -17.52
N GLU A 15 -74.71 148.75 -16.42
CA GLU A 15 -74.20 147.84 -15.37
C GLU A 15 -74.01 146.40 -15.87
N ASP A 16 -74.85 145.92 -16.78
CA ASP A 16 -74.75 144.57 -17.34
C ASP A 16 -73.47 144.37 -18.16
N ASP A 17 -73.10 145.33 -19.00
CA ASP A 17 -71.89 145.30 -19.82
C ASP A 17 -70.63 145.41 -18.95
N ILE A 18 -70.68 146.21 -17.88
CA ILE A 18 -69.60 146.31 -16.88
C ILE A 18 -69.42 144.97 -16.17
N ASN A 19 -70.51 144.32 -15.78
CA ASN A 19 -70.47 143.03 -15.09
C ASN A 19 -69.92 141.94 -16.01
N ARG A 20 -70.36 141.86 -17.26
CA ARG A 20 -69.82 140.92 -18.27
C ARG A 20 -68.33 141.14 -18.52
N PHE A 21 -67.88 142.39 -18.63
CA PHE A 21 -66.47 142.70 -18.81
C PHE A 21 -65.62 142.29 -17.60
N LYS A 22 -66.10 142.52 -16.38
CA LYS A 22 -65.43 142.07 -15.15
C LYS A 22 -65.39 140.55 -15.02
N GLU A 23 -66.46 139.88 -15.44
CA GLU A 23 -66.54 138.41 -15.44
C GLU A 23 -65.54 137.82 -16.43
N PHE A 24 -65.45 138.37 -17.65
CA PHE A 24 -64.42 138.02 -18.63
C PHE A 24 -63.00 138.24 -18.09
N ALA A 25 -62.74 139.39 -17.46
CA ALA A 25 -61.44 139.70 -16.86
C ALA A 25 -61.08 138.69 -15.76
N SER A 26 -62.04 138.37 -14.89
CA SER A 26 -61.85 137.44 -13.77
C SER A 26 -61.63 136.00 -14.24
N GLN A 27 -62.40 135.53 -15.22
CA GLN A 27 -62.24 134.19 -15.80
C GLN A 27 -60.88 133.97 -16.45
N ASN A 28 -60.26 135.03 -16.99
CA ASN A 28 -58.95 134.98 -17.63
C ASN A 28 -57.81 135.45 -16.71
N ASN A 29 -58.09 135.69 -15.41
CA ASN A 29 -57.14 136.19 -14.41
C ASN A 29 -56.43 137.51 -14.84
N LEU A 30 -57.16 138.42 -15.49
CA LEU A 30 -56.65 139.71 -15.97
C LEU A 30 -57.21 140.87 -15.14
N ASN A 31 -56.42 141.94 -14.95
CA ASN A 31 -56.96 143.20 -14.44
C ASN A 31 -57.76 143.94 -15.54
N GLN A 32 -58.55 144.96 -15.18
CA GLN A 32 -59.44 145.64 -16.14
C GLN A 32 -58.70 146.25 -17.35
N GLN A 33 -57.48 146.73 -17.17
CA GLN A 33 -56.69 147.31 -18.25
C GLN A 33 -56.12 146.22 -19.17
N GLU A 34 -55.66 145.10 -18.59
CA GLU A 34 -55.18 143.93 -19.32
C GLU A 34 -56.32 143.24 -20.09
N ALA A 35 -57.50 143.12 -19.50
CA ALA A 35 -58.69 142.59 -20.14
C ALA A 35 -59.13 143.47 -21.32
N PHE A 36 -59.07 144.79 -21.17
CA PHE A 36 -59.37 145.74 -22.26
C PHE A 36 -58.33 145.64 -23.38
N THR A 37 -57.05 145.57 -23.02
CA THR A 37 -55.95 145.40 -23.98
C THR A 37 -56.05 144.05 -24.70
N SER A 38 -56.43 142.98 -24.00
CA SER A 38 -56.68 141.65 -24.57
C SER A 38 -57.86 141.66 -25.54
N LEU A 39 -58.95 142.36 -25.21
CA LEU A 39 -60.08 142.55 -26.12
C LEU A 39 -59.70 143.38 -27.34
N LEU A 40 -58.92 144.43 -27.17
CA LEU A 40 -58.41 145.25 -28.27
C LEU A 40 -57.50 144.43 -29.18
N ASN A 41 -56.54 143.68 -28.61
CA ASN A 41 -55.66 142.77 -29.35
C ASN A 41 -56.44 141.65 -30.04
N THR A 42 -57.52 141.16 -29.43
CA THR A 42 -58.39 140.12 -30.03
C THR A 42 -59.20 140.70 -31.20
N LEU A 43 -59.68 141.94 -31.08
CA LEU A 43 -60.34 142.67 -32.17
C LEU A 43 -59.35 143.00 -33.29
N GLU A 44 -58.13 143.42 -32.96
CA GLU A 44 -57.04 143.66 -33.92
C GLU A 44 -56.60 142.36 -34.59
N LEU A 45 -56.49 141.24 -33.86
CA LEU A 45 -56.21 139.91 -34.42
C LEU A 45 -57.35 139.39 -35.30
N SER A 46 -58.60 139.69 -34.93
CA SER A 46 -59.78 139.33 -35.73
C SER A 46 -59.83 140.14 -37.03
N ASN A 47 -59.53 141.45 -36.96
CA ASN A 47 -59.38 142.31 -38.12
C ASN A 47 -58.13 141.96 -38.95
N ALA A 48 -57.05 141.49 -38.32
CA ALA A 48 -55.85 141.00 -39.01
C ALA A 48 -56.11 139.64 -39.69
N LYS A 49 -56.93 138.76 -39.08
CA LYS A 49 -57.40 137.52 -39.69
C LYS A 49 -58.32 137.77 -40.89
N SER A 50 -59.19 138.77 -40.83
CA SER A 50 -60.03 139.15 -41.99
C SER A 50 -59.24 139.87 -43.09
N SER A 51 -58.10 140.49 -42.74
CA SER A 51 -57.15 141.12 -43.67
C SER A 51 -56.12 140.16 -44.29
N LEU A 52 -55.94 138.96 -43.74
CA LEU A 52 -54.95 137.98 -44.21
C LEU A 52 -55.68 136.78 -44.84
N GLY A 53 -55.82 136.80 -46.16
CA GLY A 53 -56.26 135.65 -46.96
C GLY A 53 -55.26 134.47 -46.92
N ASP A 54 -54.70 134.08 -48.07
CA ASP A 54 -53.96 132.83 -48.38
C ASP A 54 -52.92 132.28 -47.37
N ARG A 55 -52.49 133.04 -46.36
CA ARG A 55 -51.53 132.61 -45.32
C ARG A 55 -52.09 131.65 -44.27
N ALA A 56 -53.41 131.64 -44.03
CA ALA A 56 -54.03 130.69 -43.10
C ALA A 56 -53.79 129.24 -43.53
N LYS A 57 -53.89 128.96 -44.83
CA LYS A 57 -53.59 127.64 -45.41
C LYS A 57 -52.12 127.26 -45.26
N SER A 58 -51.19 128.21 -45.38
CA SER A 58 -49.76 127.93 -45.20
C SER A 58 -49.40 127.54 -43.76
N ILE A 59 -50.03 128.17 -42.76
CA ILE A 59 -49.86 127.82 -41.34
C ILE A 59 -50.45 126.44 -41.06
N GLU A 60 -51.61 126.11 -41.65
CA GLU A 60 -52.23 124.79 -41.56
C GLU A 60 -51.32 123.70 -42.17
N VAL A 61 -50.78 123.92 -43.38
CA VAL A 61 -49.84 122.99 -44.02
C VAL A 61 -48.58 122.77 -43.18
N PHE A 62 -48.04 123.83 -42.56
CA PHE A 62 -46.90 123.71 -41.65
C PHE A 62 -47.25 122.87 -40.41
N GLN A 63 -48.38 123.16 -39.74
CA GLN A 63 -48.84 122.37 -38.60
C GLN A 63 -49.07 120.90 -38.97
N THR A 64 -49.67 120.61 -40.12
CA THR A 64 -49.84 119.25 -40.62
C THR A 64 -48.49 118.57 -40.87
N THR A 65 -47.52 119.28 -41.45
CA THR A 65 -46.17 118.75 -41.70
C THR A 65 -45.43 118.44 -40.40
N VAL A 66 -45.48 119.34 -39.42
CA VAL A 66 -44.90 119.14 -38.08
C VAL A 66 -45.55 117.94 -37.38
N ASN A 67 -46.89 117.85 -37.40
CA ASN A 67 -47.61 116.72 -36.83
C ASN A 67 -47.26 115.40 -37.52
N SER A 68 -47.05 115.40 -38.85
CA SER A 68 -46.58 114.22 -39.58
C SER A 68 -45.16 113.82 -39.20
N LEU A 69 -44.24 114.79 -39.03
CA LEU A 69 -42.87 114.52 -38.56
C LEU A 69 -42.86 113.93 -37.14
N VAL A 70 -43.68 114.49 -36.23
CA VAL A 70 -43.84 113.94 -34.88
C VAL A 70 -44.41 112.53 -34.92
N LYS A 71 -45.40 112.25 -35.78
CA LYS A 71 -45.91 110.89 -35.99
C LYS A 71 -44.85 109.93 -36.52
N PHE A 72 -44.04 110.34 -37.50
CA PHE A 72 -42.94 109.50 -38.00
C PHE A 72 -41.91 109.20 -36.91
N TYR A 73 -41.57 110.18 -36.09
CA TYR A 73 -40.66 109.98 -34.97
C TYR A 73 -41.24 109.02 -33.92
N ILE A 74 -42.51 109.19 -33.54
CA ILE A 74 -43.21 108.27 -32.63
C ILE A 74 -43.24 106.86 -33.20
N ASN A 75 -43.64 106.68 -34.47
CA ASN A 75 -43.63 105.37 -35.13
C ASN A 75 -42.23 104.74 -35.15
N SER A 76 -41.18 105.51 -35.42
CA SER A 76 -39.81 104.99 -35.42
C SER A 76 -39.34 104.57 -34.02
N LEU A 77 -39.74 105.29 -32.97
CA LEU A 77 -39.49 104.90 -31.58
C LEU A 77 -40.28 103.64 -31.20
N GLU A 78 -41.54 103.55 -31.60
CA GLU A 78 -42.37 102.35 -31.40
C GLU A 78 -41.76 101.14 -32.12
N GLU A 79 -41.38 101.29 -33.39
CA GLU A 79 -40.70 100.25 -34.18
C GLU A 79 -39.38 99.79 -33.52
N ASN A 80 -38.56 100.72 -33.02
CA ASN A 80 -37.34 100.38 -32.30
C ASN A 80 -37.64 99.64 -30.99
N THR A 81 -38.64 100.10 -30.23
CA THR A 81 -39.04 99.47 -28.97
C THR A 81 -39.52 98.04 -29.22
N THR A 82 -40.37 97.82 -30.22
CA THR A 82 -40.82 96.49 -30.64
C THR A 82 -39.66 95.61 -31.12
N ALA A 83 -38.70 96.18 -31.86
CA ALA A 83 -37.51 95.43 -32.29
C ALA A 83 -36.64 95.01 -31.09
N GLU A 84 -36.42 95.90 -30.12
CA GLU A 84 -35.67 95.59 -28.89
C GLU A 84 -36.39 94.54 -28.03
N GLU A 85 -37.71 94.62 -27.90
CA GLU A 85 -38.52 93.60 -27.22
C GLU A 85 -38.37 92.24 -27.88
N ARG A 86 -38.48 92.17 -29.22
CA ARG A 86 -38.31 90.92 -29.96
C ARG A 86 -36.90 90.33 -29.80
N ILE A 87 -35.87 91.17 -29.84
CA ILE A 87 -34.48 90.73 -29.62
C ILE A 87 -34.31 90.19 -28.19
N ARG A 88 -34.91 90.85 -27.20
CA ARG A 88 -34.83 90.42 -25.80
C ARG A 88 -35.55 89.08 -25.59
N GLU A 89 -36.73 88.90 -26.17
CA GLU A 89 -37.45 87.62 -26.14
C GLU A 89 -36.63 86.51 -26.79
N GLU A 90 -36.10 86.73 -28.00
CA GLU A 90 -35.29 85.72 -28.69
C GLU A 90 -34.01 85.37 -27.93
N LEU A 91 -33.36 86.36 -27.30
CA LEU A 91 -32.20 86.14 -26.46
C LEU A 91 -32.55 85.31 -25.21
N ASN A 92 -33.65 85.63 -24.54
CA ASN A 92 -34.13 84.88 -23.38
C ASN A 92 -34.46 83.43 -23.75
N ASP A 93 -35.18 83.22 -24.86
CA ASP A 93 -35.48 81.87 -25.38
C ASP A 93 -34.21 81.07 -25.66
N GLN A 94 -33.16 81.71 -26.19
CA GLN A 94 -31.88 81.06 -26.43
C GLN A 94 -31.14 80.74 -25.13
N ILE A 95 -31.19 81.62 -24.13
CA ILE A 95 -30.60 81.38 -22.81
C ILE A 95 -31.30 80.20 -22.15
N ASP A 96 -32.63 80.20 -22.11
CA ASP A 96 -33.43 79.13 -21.50
C ASP A 96 -33.16 77.78 -22.19
N LYS A 97 -33.08 77.74 -23.53
CA LYS A 97 -32.73 76.52 -24.27
C LYS A 97 -31.33 76.02 -23.91
N LYS A 98 -30.36 76.93 -23.78
CA LYS A 98 -28.98 76.58 -23.41
C LYS A 98 -28.90 76.10 -21.96
N ASP A 99 -29.56 76.77 -21.03
CA ASP A 99 -29.57 76.39 -19.61
C ASP A 99 -30.24 75.04 -19.40
N ASN A 100 -31.34 74.77 -20.11
CA ASN A 100 -31.97 73.46 -20.13
C ASN A 100 -31.04 72.38 -20.70
N THR A 101 -30.33 72.69 -21.79
CA THR A 101 -29.35 71.76 -22.40
C THR A 101 -28.18 71.49 -21.46
N ILE A 102 -27.65 72.52 -20.80
CA ILE A 102 -26.56 72.41 -19.83
C ILE A 102 -27.00 71.54 -18.65
N SER A 103 -28.20 71.77 -18.11
CA SER A 103 -28.74 71.00 -16.99
C SER A 103 -28.89 69.51 -17.37
N ALA A 104 -29.46 69.22 -18.54
CA ALA A 104 -29.60 67.85 -19.03
C ALA A 104 -28.24 67.15 -19.24
N LEU A 105 -27.24 67.87 -19.77
CA LEU A 105 -25.89 67.34 -19.93
C LEU A 105 -25.21 67.08 -18.58
N TYR A 106 -25.42 67.95 -17.59
CA TYR A 106 -24.90 67.76 -16.24
C TYR A 106 -25.49 66.51 -15.57
N GLU A 107 -26.80 66.30 -15.67
CA GLU A 107 -27.45 65.09 -15.18
C GLU A 107 -26.89 63.84 -15.86
N GLN A 108 -26.78 63.86 -17.19
CA GLN A 108 -26.24 62.73 -17.95
C GLN A 108 -24.79 62.40 -17.55
N VAL A 109 -23.94 63.41 -17.33
CA VAL A 109 -22.56 63.20 -16.88
C VAL A 109 -22.53 62.60 -15.48
N GLN A 110 -23.43 63.03 -14.59
CA GLN A 110 -23.50 62.50 -13.24
C GLN A 110 -23.97 61.04 -13.23
N ASP A 111 -24.96 60.69 -14.06
CA ASP A 111 -25.45 59.32 -14.22
C ASP A 111 -24.36 58.40 -14.77
N LEU A 112 -23.67 58.82 -15.84
CA LEU A 112 -22.55 58.05 -16.41
C LEU A 112 -21.41 57.86 -15.41
N LYS A 113 -21.14 58.84 -14.55
CA LYS A 113 -20.13 58.74 -13.50
C LYS A 113 -20.54 57.70 -12.44
N ASN A 114 -21.81 57.72 -12.01
CA ASN A 114 -22.35 56.75 -11.06
C ASN A 114 -22.32 55.33 -11.65
N GLU A 115 -22.69 55.16 -12.91
CA GLU A 115 -22.64 53.87 -13.61
C GLU A 115 -21.21 53.35 -13.73
N ARG A 116 -20.26 54.21 -14.13
CA ARG A 116 -18.83 53.86 -14.17
C ARG A 116 -18.32 53.40 -12.82
N ASP A 117 -18.68 54.08 -11.74
CA ASP A 117 -18.23 53.73 -10.39
C ASP A 117 -18.83 52.39 -9.93
N SER A 118 -20.11 52.14 -10.26
CA SER A 118 -20.76 50.84 -10.04
C SER A 118 -20.07 49.71 -10.81
N LEU A 119 -19.80 49.91 -12.11
CA LEU A 119 -19.11 48.93 -12.95
C LEU A 119 -17.70 48.65 -12.44
N LYS A 120 -16.97 49.69 -11.99
CA LYS A 120 -15.63 49.52 -11.42
C LYS A 120 -15.65 48.66 -10.16
N ASN A 121 -16.63 48.85 -9.28
CA ASN A 121 -16.80 48.00 -8.10
C ASN A 121 -17.09 46.55 -8.49
N GLN A 122 -17.99 46.33 -9.46
CA GLN A 122 -18.29 44.97 -9.96
C GLN A 122 -17.06 44.29 -10.58
N ILE A 123 -16.23 45.02 -11.33
CA ILE A 123 -14.98 44.49 -11.88
C ILE A 123 -14.05 44.05 -10.76
N THR A 124 -13.89 44.88 -9.73
CA THR A 124 -13.02 44.57 -8.58
C THR A 124 -13.50 43.31 -7.84
N GLU A 125 -14.82 43.17 -7.62
CA GLU A 125 -15.40 41.97 -7.01
C GLU A 125 -15.22 40.71 -7.87
N LEU A 126 -15.32 40.85 -9.20
CA LEU A 126 -15.10 39.74 -10.13
C LEU A 126 -13.62 39.32 -10.17
N GLU A 127 -12.69 40.26 -10.11
CA GLU A 127 -11.25 39.99 -10.01
C GLU A 127 -10.91 39.22 -8.72
N ASP A 128 -11.47 39.63 -7.58
CA ASP A 128 -11.28 38.94 -6.31
C ASP A 128 -11.87 37.51 -6.34
N LYS A 129 -13.06 37.34 -6.91
CA LYS A 129 -13.67 36.01 -7.10
C LYS A 129 -12.84 35.13 -8.03
N ASN A 130 -12.32 35.68 -9.13
CA ASN A 130 -11.45 34.94 -10.04
C ASN A 130 -10.16 34.49 -9.36
N LYS A 131 -9.56 35.35 -8.53
CA LYS A 131 -8.37 34.99 -7.76
C LYS A 131 -8.66 33.85 -6.78
N LEU A 132 -9.77 33.93 -6.04
CA LEU A 132 -10.20 32.85 -5.14
C LEU A 132 -10.46 31.53 -5.87
N LEU A 133 -11.07 31.60 -7.05
CA LEU A 133 -11.29 30.42 -7.89
C LEU A 133 -9.98 29.83 -8.40
N SER A 134 -9.03 30.66 -8.83
CA SER A 134 -7.70 30.24 -9.24
C SER A 134 -6.97 29.51 -8.10
N ASP A 135 -6.91 30.12 -6.90
CA ASP A 135 -6.27 29.53 -5.73
C ASP A 135 -6.91 28.18 -5.34
N LYS A 136 -8.23 28.05 -5.50
CA LYS A 136 -8.94 26.80 -5.24
C LYS A 136 -8.61 25.74 -6.30
N ASN A 137 -8.46 26.14 -7.56
CA ASN A 137 -8.11 25.24 -8.65
C ASN A 137 -6.70 24.68 -8.46
N ASP A 138 -5.72 25.53 -8.09
CA ASP A 138 -4.35 25.11 -7.81
C ASP A 138 -4.28 24.10 -6.65
N LYS A 139 -5.08 24.31 -5.60
CA LYS A 139 -5.19 23.37 -4.47
C LYS A 139 -5.79 22.03 -4.89
N LEU A 140 -6.84 22.04 -5.71
CA LEU A 140 -7.46 20.82 -6.22
C LEU A 140 -6.50 20.06 -7.14
N GLU A 141 -5.73 20.77 -7.97
CA GLU A 141 -4.75 20.17 -8.85
C GLU A 141 -3.60 19.51 -8.06
N ALA A 142 -3.12 20.16 -7.00
CA ALA A 142 -2.17 19.54 -6.06
C ALA A 142 -2.75 18.29 -5.39
N GLU A 143 -4.01 18.33 -4.93
CA GLU A 143 -4.68 17.18 -4.31
C GLU A 143 -4.84 16.01 -5.31
N ILE A 144 -5.15 16.29 -6.57
CA ILE A 144 -5.24 15.29 -7.64
C ILE A 144 -3.88 14.62 -7.87
N ILE A 145 -2.80 15.39 -7.91
CA ILE A 145 -1.43 14.85 -8.06
C ILE A 145 -1.10 13.91 -6.90
N ASP A 146 -1.38 14.32 -5.67
CA ASP A 146 -1.09 13.51 -4.48
C ASP A 146 -1.92 12.23 -4.43
N LYS A 147 -3.22 12.29 -4.75
CA LYS A 147 -4.06 11.08 -4.86
C LYS A 147 -3.57 10.16 -5.98
N SER A 148 -3.11 10.70 -7.10
CA SER A 148 -2.59 9.90 -8.22
C SER A 148 -1.33 9.12 -7.80
N LYS A 149 -0.39 9.78 -7.08
CA LYS A 149 0.79 9.10 -6.50
C LYS A 149 0.39 8.01 -5.50
N ALA A 150 -0.61 8.27 -4.66
CA ALA A 150 -1.10 7.28 -3.70
C ALA A 150 -1.70 6.06 -4.42
N ILE A 151 -2.44 6.26 -5.51
CA ILE A 151 -2.98 5.18 -6.34
C ILE A 151 -1.86 4.37 -6.99
N GLU A 152 -0.82 5.01 -7.53
CA GLU A 152 0.33 4.29 -8.09
C GLU A 152 1.02 3.40 -7.04
N ILE A 153 1.23 3.91 -5.82
CA ILE A 153 1.82 3.14 -4.73
C ILE A 153 0.91 1.96 -4.35
N ALA A 154 -0.40 2.19 -4.21
CA ALA A 154 -1.35 1.13 -3.91
C ALA A 154 -1.35 0.03 -4.99
N ASN A 155 -1.30 0.40 -6.26
CA ASN A 155 -1.22 -0.54 -7.38
C ASN A 155 0.08 -1.35 -7.35
N ARG A 156 1.23 -0.73 -7.09
CA ARG A 156 2.51 -1.45 -6.92
C ARG A 156 2.44 -2.46 -5.78
N ASN A 157 1.88 -2.07 -4.64
CA ASN A 157 1.72 -2.97 -3.50
C ASN A 157 0.77 -4.13 -3.82
N ASN A 158 -0.32 -3.87 -4.54
CA ASN A 158 -1.26 -4.91 -4.95
C ASN A 158 -0.60 -5.92 -5.90
N ASN A 159 0.21 -5.47 -6.85
CA ASN A 159 0.97 -6.35 -7.73
C ASN A 159 1.96 -7.22 -6.94
N ASN A 160 2.70 -6.62 -5.99
CA ASN A 160 3.63 -7.38 -5.13
C ASN A 160 2.90 -8.44 -4.30
N LEU A 161 1.73 -8.10 -3.73
CA LEU A 161 0.90 -9.07 -3.00
C LEU A 161 0.40 -10.20 -3.91
N GLN A 162 0.05 -9.91 -5.16
CA GLN A 162 -0.34 -10.93 -6.13
C GLN A 162 0.82 -11.88 -6.44
N ASP A 163 2.04 -11.35 -6.62
CA ASP A 163 3.25 -12.15 -6.83
C ASP A 163 3.53 -13.05 -5.61
N GLN A 164 3.48 -12.49 -4.40
CA GLN A 164 3.64 -13.27 -3.16
C GLN A 164 2.58 -14.37 -3.02
N VAL A 165 1.33 -14.09 -3.38
CA VAL A 165 0.24 -15.09 -3.35
C VAL A 165 0.49 -16.20 -4.37
N ALA A 166 1.06 -15.88 -5.55
CA ALA A 166 1.44 -16.88 -6.54
C ALA A 166 2.55 -17.79 -6.00
N GLU A 167 3.61 -17.23 -5.44
CA GLU A 167 4.71 -17.99 -4.81
C GLU A 167 4.20 -18.89 -3.68
N TYR A 168 3.33 -18.38 -2.80
CA TYR A 168 2.74 -19.18 -1.73
C TYR A 168 1.92 -20.37 -2.23
N LYS A 169 1.23 -20.24 -3.37
CA LYS A 169 0.51 -21.36 -3.99
C LYS A 169 1.48 -22.43 -4.49
N GLU A 170 2.61 -22.03 -5.06
CA GLU A 170 3.65 -22.97 -5.48
C GLU A 170 4.25 -23.72 -4.28
N TYR A 171 4.62 -23.01 -3.22
CA TYR A 171 5.10 -23.65 -1.98
C TYR A 171 4.10 -24.62 -1.38
N LYS A 172 2.80 -24.28 -1.41
CA LYS A 172 1.74 -25.17 -0.95
C LYS A 172 1.69 -26.46 -1.77
N ASN A 173 1.82 -26.37 -3.09
CA ASN A 173 1.84 -27.55 -3.97
C ASN A 173 3.07 -28.44 -3.69
N ILE A 174 4.25 -27.83 -3.54
CA ILE A 174 5.48 -28.55 -3.16
C ILE A 174 5.29 -29.29 -1.83
N ASN A 175 4.69 -28.65 -0.83
CA ASN A 175 4.41 -29.29 0.46
C ASN A 175 3.47 -30.49 0.32
N ILE A 176 2.43 -30.40 -0.52
CA ILE A 176 1.53 -31.54 -0.80
C ILE A 176 2.30 -32.70 -1.43
N GLU A 177 3.23 -32.42 -2.35
CA GLU A 177 4.07 -33.46 -2.95
C GLU A 177 5.04 -34.10 -1.95
N LEU A 178 5.66 -33.29 -1.10
CA LEU A 178 6.52 -33.77 -0.02
C LEU A 178 5.76 -34.65 0.98
N GLU A 179 4.53 -34.27 1.36
CA GLU A 179 3.66 -35.08 2.22
C GLU A 179 3.34 -36.43 1.60
N LYS A 180 3.03 -36.48 0.30
CA LYS A 180 2.81 -37.74 -0.43
C LYS A 180 4.06 -38.62 -0.46
N SER A 181 5.21 -38.03 -0.71
CA SER A 181 6.50 -38.74 -0.71
C SER A 181 6.81 -39.33 0.67
N LEU A 182 6.64 -38.53 1.73
CA LEU A 182 6.81 -38.98 3.11
C LEU A 182 5.90 -40.16 3.46
N GLU A 183 4.64 -40.12 3.03
CA GLU A 183 3.70 -41.20 3.30
C GLU A 183 4.07 -42.50 2.55
N SER A 184 4.58 -42.38 1.32
CA SER A 184 5.13 -43.54 0.58
C SER A 184 6.33 -44.15 1.30
N ILE A 185 7.30 -43.32 1.72
CA ILE A 185 8.50 -43.78 2.44
C ILE A 185 8.12 -44.46 3.75
N LYS A 186 7.15 -43.92 4.50
CA LYS A 186 6.65 -44.56 5.73
C LYS A 186 6.07 -45.94 5.46
N LYS A 187 5.29 -46.09 4.39
CA LYS A 187 4.73 -47.38 3.99
C LYS A 187 5.84 -48.39 3.67
N ASP A 188 6.84 -47.98 2.89
CA ASP A 188 7.98 -48.82 2.53
C ASP A 188 8.80 -49.22 3.76
N ASN A 189 9.02 -48.28 4.69
CA ASN A 189 9.72 -48.57 5.94
C ASN A 189 8.96 -49.57 6.82
N ASN A 190 7.63 -49.45 6.89
CA ASN A 190 6.80 -50.42 7.61
C ASN A 190 6.88 -51.83 7.00
N LEU A 191 6.92 -51.93 5.66
CA LEU A 191 7.15 -53.21 4.97
C LEU A 191 8.52 -53.79 5.31
N LEU A 192 9.59 -52.98 5.25
CA LEU A 192 10.94 -53.39 5.62
C LEU A 192 11.04 -53.87 7.09
N ILE A 193 10.34 -53.21 8.01
CA ILE A 193 10.27 -53.64 9.42
C ILE A 193 9.60 -55.02 9.54
N SER A 194 8.51 -55.24 8.81
CA SER A 194 7.83 -56.54 8.76
C SER A 194 8.75 -57.64 8.21
N ASP A 195 9.43 -57.37 7.09
CA ASP A 195 10.38 -58.31 6.48
C ASP A 195 11.56 -58.62 7.41
N LYS A 196 12.12 -57.59 8.05
CA LYS A 196 13.18 -57.74 9.07
C LYS A 196 12.73 -58.63 10.23
N THR A 197 11.49 -58.47 10.68
CA THR A 197 10.92 -59.27 11.77
C THR A 197 10.76 -60.73 11.35
N SER A 198 10.22 -60.98 10.16
CA SER A 198 10.10 -62.32 9.57
C SER A 198 11.46 -63.01 9.42
N LEU A 199 12.47 -62.31 8.89
CA LEU A 199 13.85 -62.81 8.79
C LEU A 199 14.44 -63.11 10.18
N GLY A 200 14.22 -62.25 11.17
CA GLY A 200 14.65 -62.48 12.55
C GLY A 200 14.07 -63.76 13.16
N ASN A 201 12.80 -64.06 12.88
CA ASN A 201 12.16 -65.31 13.31
C ASN A 201 12.79 -66.53 12.64
N VAL A 202 13.09 -66.46 11.33
CA VAL A 202 13.78 -67.53 10.60
C VAL A 202 15.18 -67.76 11.16
N VAL A 203 15.93 -66.70 11.43
CA VAL A 203 17.28 -66.79 12.04
C VAL A 203 17.20 -67.46 13.41
N THR A 204 16.26 -67.05 14.26
CA THR A 204 16.05 -67.68 15.58
C THR A 204 15.75 -69.17 15.47
N LYS A 205 14.89 -69.57 14.50
CA LYS A 205 14.58 -70.97 14.25
C LYS A 205 15.80 -71.77 13.81
N LEU A 206 16.55 -71.25 12.84
CA LEU A 206 17.78 -71.88 12.35
C LEU A 206 18.83 -72.00 13.45
N GLN A 207 18.95 -71.00 14.32
CA GLN A 207 19.85 -71.06 15.47
C GLN A 207 19.45 -72.20 16.42
N GLY A 208 18.15 -72.34 16.74
CA GLY A 208 17.67 -73.46 17.57
C GLY A 208 17.91 -74.84 16.92
N GLU A 209 17.80 -74.93 15.59
CA GLU A 209 18.14 -76.16 14.86
C GLU A 209 19.65 -76.46 14.91
N ILE A 210 20.50 -75.44 14.82
CA ILE A 210 21.96 -75.56 14.98
C ILE A 210 22.29 -76.03 16.40
N ASP A 211 21.77 -75.35 17.44
CA ASP A 211 22.02 -75.69 18.84
C ASP A 211 21.60 -77.14 19.15
N ASN A 212 20.47 -77.60 18.59
CA ASN A 212 20.03 -78.99 18.72
C ASN A 212 21.04 -79.96 18.05
N LYS A 213 21.48 -79.65 16.83
CA LYS A 213 22.50 -80.46 16.14
C LYS A 213 23.82 -80.48 16.90
N ASP A 214 24.26 -79.36 17.46
CA ASP A 214 25.47 -79.29 18.28
C ASP A 214 25.34 -80.14 19.55
N ASN A 215 24.19 -80.10 20.22
CA ASN A 215 23.88 -80.99 21.34
C ASN A 215 23.90 -82.47 20.94
N MET A 216 23.31 -82.81 19.78
CA MET A 216 23.37 -84.17 19.25
C MET A 216 24.81 -84.60 18.93
N ILE A 217 25.61 -83.74 18.30
CA ILE A 217 27.02 -83.99 17.99
C ILE A 217 27.79 -84.24 19.28
N ASN A 218 27.62 -83.40 20.30
CA ASN A 218 28.27 -83.57 21.60
C ASN A 218 27.85 -84.88 22.28
N PHE A 219 26.56 -85.23 22.25
CA PHE A 219 26.05 -86.49 22.79
C PHE A 219 26.67 -87.71 22.10
N TYR A 220 26.70 -87.72 20.76
CA TYR A 220 27.31 -88.82 20.01
C TYR A 220 28.82 -88.87 20.21
N LYS A 221 29.49 -87.72 20.32
CA LYS A 221 30.92 -87.65 20.65
C LYS A 221 31.22 -88.26 22.02
N ASP A 222 30.41 -87.97 23.04
CA ASP A 222 30.55 -88.58 24.37
C ASP A 222 30.29 -90.09 24.35
N GLN A 223 29.32 -90.56 23.55
CA GLN A 223 29.10 -91.99 23.37
C GLN A 223 30.31 -92.68 22.72
N VAL A 224 30.88 -92.07 21.68
CA VAL A 224 32.09 -92.58 21.02
C VAL A 224 33.25 -92.67 22.00
N LEU A 225 33.50 -91.62 22.80
CA LEU A 225 34.55 -91.63 23.83
C LEU A 225 34.36 -92.75 24.87
N LYS A 226 33.12 -93.00 25.29
CA LYS A 226 32.82 -94.13 26.21
C LYS A 226 33.10 -95.48 25.55
N LEU A 227 32.71 -95.66 24.28
CA LEU A 227 32.97 -96.89 23.54
C LEU A 227 34.47 -97.10 23.31
N GLU A 228 35.21 -96.06 22.94
CA GLU A 228 36.68 -96.09 22.80
C GLU A 228 37.36 -96.48 24.13
N GLN A 229 36.86 -95.99 25.27
CA GLN A 229 37.37 -96.36 26.58
C GLN A 229 37.08 -97.83 26.91
N VAL A 230 35.86 -98.32 26.66
CA VAL A 230 35.50 -99.74 26.82
C VAL A 230 36.35 -100.65 25.92
N GLU A 231 36.61 -100.24 24.67
CA GLU A 231 37.49 -100.97 23.75
C GLU A 231 38.92 -101.04 24.28
N LYS A 232 39.44 -99.92 24.81
CA LYS A 232 40.77 -99.86 25.42
C LYS A 232 40.88 -100.76 26.66
N ASP A 233 39.88 -100.73 27.54
CA ASP A 233 39.83 -101.56 28.74
C ASP A 233 39.71 -103.05 28.37
N SER A 234 38.86 -103.38 27.40
CA SER A 234 38.75 -104.75 26.86
C SER A 234 40.06 -105.25 26.26
N LYS A 235 40.78 -104.39 25.50
CA LYS A 235 42.11 -104.72 24.97
C LYS A 235 43.14 -104.95 26.08
N ALA A 236 43.11 -104.15 27.14
CA ALA A 236 43.99 -104.32 28.30
C ALA A 236 43.67 -105.62 29.05
N GLU A 237 42.40 -105.97 29.22
CA GLU A 237 41.96 -107.20 29.86
C GLU A 237 42.33 -108.44 29.03
N ILE A 238 42.13 -108.40 27.71
CA ILE A 238 42.61 -109.46 26.79
C ILE A 238 44.13 -109.64 26.92
N LYS A 239 44.90 -108.54 26.97
CA LYS A 239 46.35 -108.59 27.14
C LYS A 239 46.74 -109.20 28.49
N ASN A 240 46.10 -108.80 29.58
CA ASN A 240 46.34 -109.37 30.91
C ASN A 240 46.01 -110.86 30.96
N LEU A 241 44.92 -111.29 30.33
CA LEU A 241 44.57 -112.71 30.20
C LEU A 241 45.61 -113.47 29.36
N GLN A 242 46.06 -112.90 28.24
CA GLN A 242 47.13 -113.46 27.43
C GLN A 242 48.42 -113.62 28.25
N ASP A 243 48.83 -112.60 29.00
CA ASP A 243 50.03 -112.63 29.85
C ASP A 243 49.88 -113.67 30.98
N LYS A 244 48.70 -113.75 31.61
CA LYS A 244 48.40 -114.75 32.64
C LYS A 244 48.47 -116.18 32.09
N TYR A 245 47.79 -116.46 30.98
CA TYR A 245 47.81 -117.79 30.36
C TYR A 245 49.20 -118.13 29.80
N ALA A 246 49.95 -117.15 29.28
CA ALA A 246 51.34 -117.35 28.89
C ALA A 246 52.22 -117.73 30.10
N GLY A 247 52.01 -117.07 31.25
CA GLY A 247 52.68 -117.41 32.51
C GLY A 247 52.28 -118.78 33.08
N GLU A 248 51.00 -119.13 33.01
CA GLU A 248 50.50 -120.46 33.39
C GLU A 248 51.07 -121.55 32.48
N ILE A 249 51.13 -121.35 31.16
CA ILE A 249 51.78 -122.26 30.22
C ILE A 249 53.28 -122.40 30.53
N TYR A 250 53.95 -121.30 30.90
CA TYR A 250 55.37 -121.35 31.25
C TYR A 250 55.60 -122.16 32.54
N LYS A 251 54.79 -121.94 33.59
CA LYS A 251 54.82 -122.76 34.81
C LYS A 251 54.54 -124.22 34.51
N LEU A 252 53.50 -124.52 33.74
CA LEU A 252 53.14 -125.90 33.39
C LEU A 252 54.26 -126.61 32.60
N LYS A 253 54.99 -125.86 31.74
CA LYS A 253 56.18 -126.37 31.06
C LYS A 253 57.33 -126.64 32.01
N GLU A 254 57.59 -125.74 32.97
CA GLU A 254 58.66 -125.93 33.94
C GLU A 254 58.34 -127.06 34.92
N ASP A 255 57.09 -127.16 35.38
CA ASP A 255 56.60 -128.24 36.24
C ASP A 255 56.73 -129.59 35.53
N HIS A 256 56.29 -129.71 34.27
CA HIS A 256 56.51 -130.93 33.48
C HIS A 256 57.99 -131.23 33.23
N LYS A 257 58.84 -130.21 33.06
CA LYS A 257 60.29 -130.40 32.90
C LYS A 257 60.90 -130.98 34.18
N VAL A 258 60.57 -130.43 35.35
CA VAL A 258 60.98 -130.95 36.65
C VAL A 258 60.45 -132.37 36.88
N GLU A 259 59.21 -132.64 36.48
CA GLU A 259 58.59 -133.97 36.58
C GLU A 259 59.29 -135.00 35.67
N ILE A 260 59.66 -134.60 34.45
CA ILE A 260 60.47 -135.42 33.54
C ILE A 260 61.88 -135.64 34.11
N GLU A 261 62.54 -134.62 34.65
CA GLU A 261 63.87 -134.73 35.27
C GLU A 261 63.85 -135.68 36.49
N ASN A 262 62.82 -135.58 37.34
CA ASN A 262 62.63 -136.48 38.48
C ASN A 262 62.34 -137.93 38.02
N SER A 263 61.54 -138.09 36.96
CA SER A 263 61.26 -139.40 36.38
C SER A 263 62.51 -140.06 35.77
N LEU A 264 63.39 -139.25 35.14
CA LEU A 264 64.69 -139.68 34.62
C LEU A 264 65.61 -140.15 35.75
N LYS A 265 65.73 -139.37 36.83
CA LYS A 265 66.50 -139.76 38.03
C LYS A 265 66.01 -141.06 38.66
N ALA A 266 64.69 -141.20 38.81
CA ALA A 266 64.10 -142.42 39.36
C ALA A 266 64.35 -143.65 38.47
N LEU A 267 64.43 -143.46 37.14
CA LEU A 267 64.77 -144.52 36.20
C LEU A 267 66.26 -144.88 36.27
N GLU A 268 67.15 -143.89 36.41
CA GLU A 268 68.58 -144.08 36.61
C GLU A 268 68.86 -144.88 37.91
N GLU A 269 68.22 -144.52 39.03
CA GLU A 269 68.34 -145.26 40.29
C GLU A 269 67.84 -146.70 40.15
N ARG A 270 66.70 -146.94 39.49
CA ARG A 270 66.19 -148.29 39.23
C ARG A 270 67.12 -149.13 38.35
N LEU A 271 67.77 -148.51 37.37
CA LEU A 271 68.77 -149.14 36.51
C LEU A 271 70.02 -149.50 37.32
N MET A 272 70.45 -148.62 38.22
CA MET A 272 71.60 -148.84 39.11
C MET A 272 71.32 -149.98 40.09
N ASP A 273 70.13 -150.00 40.71
CA ASP A 273 69.69 -151.07 41.60
C ASP A 273 69.56 -152.42 40.87
N LYS A 274 69.03 -152.41 39.64
CA LYS A 274 68.93 -153.61 38.81
C LYS A 274 70.31 -154.15 38.42
N SER A 275 71.25 -153.26 38.08
CA SER A 275 72.63 -153.64 37.78
C SER A 275 73.35 -154.22 39.00
N ASN A 276 73.15 -153.65 40.18
CA ASN A 276 73.67 -154.18 41.44
C ASN A 276 73.09 -155.56 41.81
N LEU A 277 71.79 -155.77 41.57
CA LEU A 277 71.14 -157.07 41.75
C LEU A 277 71.66 -158.13 40.77
N GLU A 278 71.97 -157.73 39.53
CA GLU A 278 72.58 -158.61 38.51
C GLU A 278 74.01 -159.01 38.92
N LEU A 279 74.79 -158.07 39.46
CA LEU A 279 76.12 -158.31 40.03
C LEU A 279 76.07 -159.28 41.23
N GLN A 280 75.15 -159.07 42.18
CA GLN A 280 74.96 -159.97 43.32
C GLN A 280 74.53 -161.38 42.89
N LYS A 281 73.69 -161.51 41.86
CA LYS A 281 73.33 -162.83 41.31
C LYS A 281 74.54 -163.54 40.73
N LYS A 282 75.40 -162.83 39.99
CA LYS A 282 76.63 -163.42 39.44
C LYS A 282 77.64 -163.80 40.52
N ASP A 283 77.77 -163.02 41.59
CA ASP A 283 78.61 -163.37 42.74
C ASP A 283 78.11 -164.63 43.47
N LEU A 284 76.80 -164.78 43.65
CA LEU A 284 76.19 -165.99 44.22
C LEU A 284 76.39 -167.23 43.35
N GLU A 285 76.41 -167.06 42.03
CA GLU A 285 76.65 -168.13 41.06
C GLU A 285 78.13 -168.57 41.07
N ILE A 286 79.07 -167.62 41.22
CA ILE A 286 80.49 -167.90 41.44
C ILE A 286 80.70 -168.64 42.77
N GLN A 287 80.02 -168.24 43.85
CA GLN A 287 80.12 -168.95 45.13
C GLN A 287 79.55 -170.37 45.10
N LYS A 288 78.49 -170.62 44.32
CA LYS A 288 77.98 -171.98 44.11
C LYS A 288 78.97 -172.87 43.36
N LEU A 289 79.58 -172.34 42.29
CA LEU A 289 80.60 -173.06 41.52
C LEU A 289 81.87 -173.34 42.34
N LEU A 290 82.28 -172.42 43.22
CA LEU A 290 83.40 -172.62 44.14
C LEU A 290 83.12 -173.75 45.16
N ASN A 291 81.91 -173.80 45.71
CA ASN A 291 81.51 -174.86 46.65
C ASN A 291 81.37 -176.24 45.97
N GLU A 292 80.95 -176.30 44.69
CA GLU A 292 80.95 -177.54 43.91
C GLU A 292 82.38 -178.04 43.62
N ILE A 293 83.33 -177.13 43.37
CA ILE A 293 84.74 -177.48 43.18
C ILE A 293 85.36 -178.04 44.47
N ASP A 294 85.03 -177.49 45.64
CA ASP A 294 85.54 -177.97 46.92
C ASP A 294 84.93 -179.31 47.35
N SER A 295 83.64 -179.54 47.04
CA SER A 295 82.95 -180.84 47.20
C SER A 295 83.58 -181.96 46.35
N LEU A 296 83.99 -181.65 45.11
CA LEU A 296 84.61 -182.61 44.20
C LEU A 296 86.09 -182.88 44.50
N LYS A 297 86.82 -181.92 45.09
CA LYS A 297 88.22 -182.12 45.52
C LYS A 297 88.36 -183.04 46.74
N GLY A 298 87.36 -183.07 47.63
CA GLY A 298 87.34 -184.00 48.76
C GLY A 298 87.22 -185.49 48.36
N GLN A 299 86.70 -185.80 47.17
CA GLN A 299 86.52 -187.18 46.69
C GLN A 299 87.77 -187.77 46.00
N ILE A 300 88.86 -187.01 45.82
CA ILE A 300 90.01 -187.41 44.97
C ILE A 300 91.32 -187.67 45.75
N ILE A 301 91.40 -187.43 47.06
CA ILE A 301 92.63 -187.69 47.83
C ILE A 301 92.34 -188.68 48.98
N VAL A 302 92.98 -189.84 48.92
CA VAL A 302 92.93 -191.01 49.85
C VAL A 302 91.81 -192.04 49.54
N LYS A 303 91.79 -192.67 48.36
CA LYS A 303 92.51 -193.93 48.06
C LYS A 303 94.04 -193.80 48.05
N LYS A 304 94.63 -193.94 49.24
CA LYS A 304 95.74 -194.87 49.53
C LYS A 304 95.77 -195.11 51.03
#